data_AF-A0A443RYB6-F1
#
_entry.id   AF-A0A443RYB6-F1
#
_cell.length_a   1.000
_cell.length_b   1.000
_cell.length_c   1.000
_cell.angle_alpha   90.00
_cell.angle_beta   90.00
_cell.angle_gamma   90.00
#
_symmetry.space_group_name_H-M   'P 1'
#
loop_
_entity.id
_entity.type
_entity.pdbx_description
1 polymer ?
#
loop_
_entity_poly.entity_id
_entity_poly.type
_entity_poly.pdbx_seq_one_letter_code
_entity_poly.pdbx_strand_id
1 'polypeptide(L)'
;IGVDFALKVLNWDENTIIRLQLWDIAGQERFGSMTRIYFKDAVGAFICCDVSRPRTFEAVTNWKRDLDSKVTLADGSNIPCILLANKCDLPKEEPFLNASFIDKYCQENGFIGWYFTSAKENINVEESASFLVSEV
;
A
#
# COMPACT_ATOMS: atom_id res chain seq x y z
N ILE A 1 13.05 -11.55 -11.50
CA ILE A 1 13.67 -10.21 -11.34
C ILE A 1 12.63 -9.19 -11.77
N GLY A 2 12.09 -8.40 -10.83
CA GLY A 2 11.16 -7.29 -11.10
C GLY A 2 9.85 -7.35 -10.30
N VAL A 3 9.30 -8.54 -10.05
CA VAL A 3 8.08 -8.76 -9.26
C VAL A 3 8.13 -10.13 -8.58
N ASP A 4 7.49 -10.29 -7.43
CA ASP A 4 7.22 -11.58 -6.77
C ASP A 4 5.71 -11.76 -6.55
N PHE A 5 5.26 -13.01 -6.39
CA PHE A 5 3.84 -13.36 -6.28
C PHE A 5 3.56 -14.19 -5.03
N ALA A 6 2.55 -13.79 -4.28
CA ALA A 6 2.02 -14.58 -3.17
C ALA A 6 0.50 -14.71 -3.26
N LEU A 7 -0.01 -15.88 -2.88
CA LEU A 7 -1.45 -16.13 -2.77
C LEU A 7 -1.83 -16.27 -1.29
N LYS A 8 -2.80 -15.48 -0.83
CA LYS A 8 -3.39 -15.62 0.51
C LYS A 8 -4.88 -15.94 0.37
N VAL A 9 -5.33 -16.99 1.05
CA VAL A 9 -6.75 -17.31 1.16
C VAL A 9 -7.27 -16.79 2.49
N LEU A 10 -8.34 -16.01 2.45
CA LEU A 10 -9.04 -15.48 3.61
C LEU A 10 -10.45 -16.09 3.66
N ASN A 11 -10.83 -16.64 4.81
CA ASN A 11 -12.22 -16.97 5.10
C ASN A 11 -12.83 -15.71 5.71
N TRP A 12 -13.49 -14.90 4.88
CA TRP A 12 -13.98 -13.57 5.29
C TRP A 12 -15.20 -13.67 6.20
N ASP A 13 -16.13 -14.55 5.83
CA ASP A 13 -17.29 -14.94 6.63
C ASP A 13 -17.66 -16.41 6.32
N GLU A 14 -18.76 -16.89 6.90
CA GLU A 14 -19.22 -18.29 6.74
C GLU A 14 -19.47 -18.71 5.28
N ASN A 15 -19.77 -17.75 4.40
CA ASN A 15 -20.15 -17.99 3.01
C ASN A 15 -19.15 -17.40 2.00
N THR A 16 -18.18 -16.59 2.45
CA THR A 16 -17.28 -15.83 1.58
C THR A 16 -15.83 -16.25 1.78
N ILE A 17 -15.22 -16.82 0.73
CA ILE A 17 -13.78 -17.13 0.67
C ILE A 17 -13.13 -16.19 -0.34
N ILE A 18 -12.20 -15.37 0.12
CA ILE A 18 -11.46 -14.41 -0.68
C ILE A 18 -10.08 -14.97 -0.99
N ARG A 19 -9.65 -14.89 -2.27
CA ARG A 19 -8.32 -15.30 -2.71
C ARG A 19 -7.54 -14.05 -3.15
N LEU A 20 -6.66 -13.58 -2.29
CA LEU A 20 -5.81 -12.43 -2.55
C LEU A 20 -4.57 -12.85 -3.34
N GLN A 21 -4.41 -12.22 -4.51
CA GLN A 21 -3.21 -12.31 -5.33
C GLN A 21 -2.36 -11.09 -5.05
N LEU A 22 -1.29 -11.28 -4.29
CA LEU A 22 -0.36 -10.23 -3.88
C LEU A 22 0.79 -10.18 -4.88
N TRP A 23 0.96 -9.01 -5.50
CA TRP A 23 2.06 -8.72 -6.42
C TRP A 23 3.05 -7.78 -5.73
N ASP A 24 4.22 -8.29 -5.37
CA ASP A 24 5.30 -7.49 -4.78
C ASP A 24 6.15 -6.88 -5.89
N ILE A 25 6.05 -5.57 -6.08
CA ILE A 25 6.69 -4.85 -7.18
C ILE A 25 8.00 -4.24 -6.70
N ALA A 26 9.09 -4.52 -7.41
CA ALA A 26 10.40 -3.97 -7.07
C ALA A 26 10.40 -2.44 -7.13
N GLY A 27 10.67 -1.79 -5.98
CA GLY A 27 10.65 -0.33 -5.85
C GLY A 27 11.82 0.44 -6.49
N GLN A 28 12.63 -0.19 -7.34
CA GLN A 28 13.71 0.52 -8.04
C GLN A 28 13.18 1.21 -9.30
N GLU A 29 13.46 2.51 -9.45
CA GLU A 29 13.00 3.34 -10.57
C GLU A 29 13.38 2.78 -11.96
N ARG A 30 14.43 1.97 -12.05
CA ARG A 30 14.86 1.31 -13.29
C ARG A 30 13.81 0.35 -13.89
N PHE A 31 12.79 -0.03 -13.12
CA PHE A 31 11.67 -0.86 -13.58
C PHE A 31 10.40 -0.08 -13.91
N GLY A 32 10.45 1.27 -13.92
CA GLY A 32 9.28 2.13 -14.13
C GLY A 32 8.52 1.92 -15.45
N SER A 33 9.18 1.40 -16.50
CA SER A 33 8.53 1.04 -17.77
C SER A 33 7.65 -0.20 -17.68
N MET A 34 7.88 -1.07 -16.68
CA MET A 34 7.16 -2.33 -16.49
C MET A 34 5.98 -2.22 -15.51
N THR A 35 5.86 -1.13 -14.75
CA THR A 35 4.82 -1.00 -13.71
C THR A 35 3.39 -1.09 -14.27
N ARG A 36 3.17 -0.65 -15.51
CA ARG A 36 1.88 -0.80 -16.19
C ARG A 36 1.43 -2.25 -16.31
N ILE A 37 2.37 -3.18 -16.52
CA ILE A 37 2.05 -4.61 -16.63
C ILE A 37 1.66 -5.16 -15.26
N TYR A 38 2.32 -4.69 -14.20
CA TYR A 38 2.10 -5.19 -12.83
C TYR A 38 0.85 -4.63 -12.16
N PHE A 39 0.39 -3.43 -12.53
CA PHE A 39 -0.85 -2.85 -12.01
C PHE A 39 -2.10 -3.36 -12.73
N LYS A 40 -1.94 -4.06 -13.85
CA LYS A 40 -3.06 -4.48 -14.69
C LYS A 40 -4.02 -5.34 -13.86
N ASP A 41 -5.30 -4.99 -13.92
CA ASP A 41 -6.40 -5.69 -13.24
C ASP A 41 -6.30 -5.65 -11.70
N ALA A 42 -5.42 -4.80 -11.13
CA ALA A 42 -5.39 -4.54 -9.70
C ALA A 42 -6.69 -3.87 -9.26
N VAL A 43 -7.21 -4.30 -8.11
CA VAL A 43 -8.45 -3.77 -7.51
C VAL A 43 -8.20 -3.05 -6.19
N GLY A 44 -6.99 -3.15 -5.64
CA GLY A 44 -6.54 -2.40 -4.46
C GLY A 44 -5.01 -2.40 -4.37
N ALA A 45 -4.44 -1.47 -3.62
CA ALA A 45 -2.99 -1.35 -3.48
C ALA A 45 -2.53 -0.93 -2.08
N PHE A 46 -1.35 -1.41 -1.71
CA PHE A 46 -0.56 -0.83 -0.62
C PHE A 46 0.63 -0.06 -1.19
N ILE A 47 0.85 1.15 -0.71
CA ILE A 47 2.11 1.87 -0.91
C ILE A 47 2.82 1.91 0.43
N CYS A 48 4.04 1.38 0.47
CA CYS A 48 4.80 1.22 1.70
C CYS A 48 5.97 2.20 1.74
N CYS A 49 6.14 2.89 2.86
CA CYS A 49 7.32 3.70 3.16
C CYS A 49 7.99 3.22 4.45
N ASP A 50 9.25 3.62 4.64
CA ASP A 50 10.03 3.30 5.83
C ASP A 50 10.06 4.51 6.75
N VAL A 51 9.48 4.38 7.95
CA VAL A 51 9.37 5.50 8.90
C VAL A 51 10.73 6.05 9.35
N SER A 52 11.81 5.29 9.20
CA SER A 52 13.17 5.73 9.54
C SER A 52 13.88 6.46 8.40
N ARG A 53 13.31 6.48 7.19
CA ARG A 53 13.95 7.03 5.98
C ARG A 53 13.02 8.02 5.26
N PRO A 54 13.11 9.34 5.55
CA PRO A 54 12.23 10.37 4.98
C PRO A 54 12.11 10.36 3.45
N ARG A 55 13.22 10.08 2.73
CA ARG A 55 13.21 9.96 1.26
C ARG A 55 12.23 8.92 0.72
N THR A 56 11.94 7.86 1.50
CA THR A 56 10.95 6.85 1.07
C THR A 56 9.53 7.38 1.16
N PHE A 57 9.24 8.29 2.09
CA PHE A 57 7.97 8.98 2.19
C PHE A 57 7.80 9.99 1.05
N GLU A 58 8.84 10.75 0.72
CA GLU A 58 8.82 11.68 -0.43
C GLU A 58 8.47 10.98 -1.76
N ALA A 59 8.86 9.71 -1.92
CA ALA A 59 8.54 8.92 -3.09
C ALA A 59 7.08 8.42 -3.15
N VAL A 60 6.33 8.45 -2.05
CA VAL A 60 4.95 7.92 -1.96
C VAL A 60 4.02 8.61 -2.95
N THR A 61 4.09 9.95 -3.06
CA THR A 61 3.25 10.71 -4.00
C THR A 61 3.53 10.29 -5.45
N ASN A 62 4.80 10.02 -5.79
CA ASN A 62 5.16 9.59 -7.13
C ASN A 62 4.58 8.19 -7.43
N TRP A 63 4.64 7.26 -6.48
CA TRP A 63 4.01 5.95 -6.61
C TRP A 63 2.50 6.03 -6.74
N LYS A 64 1.85 6.88 -5.93
CA LYS A 64 0.40 7.07 -5.98
C LYS A 64 -0.05 7.62 -7.33
N ARG A 65 0.64 8.65 -7.83
CA ARG A 65 0.37 9.21 -9.16
C ARG A 65 0.62 8.19 -10.28
N ASP A 66 1.67 7.39 -10.17
CA ASP A 66 1.96 6.35 -11.17
C ASP A 66 0.84 5.31 -11.21
N LEU A 67 0.40 4.84 -10.05
CA LEU A 67 -0.72 3.90 -9.88
C LEU A 67 -2.00 4.46 -10.51
N ASP A 68 -2.42 5.65 -10.07
CA ASP A 68 -3.66 6.30 -10.53
C ASP A 68 -3.65 6.58 -12.04
N SER A 69 -2.47 6.81 -12.63
CA SER A 69 -2.35 7.03 -14.08
C SER A 69 -2.46 5.77 -14.93
N LYS A 70 -2.35 4.58 -14.32
CA LYS A 70 -2.16 3.30 -15.02
C LYS A 70 -3.26 2.29 -14.75
N VAL A 71 -3.99 2.40 -13.65
CA VAL A 71 -5.08 1.49 -13.29
C VAL A 71 -6.26 2.25 -12.67
N THR A 72 -7.46 1.89 -13.09
CA THR A 72 -8.74 2.36 -12.56
C THR A 72 -9.69 1.17 -12.43
N LEU A 73 -10.69 1.27 -11.57
CA LEU A 73 -11.80 0.33 -11.51
C LEU A 73 -12.67 0.43 -12.78
N ALA A 74 -13.58 -0.52 -12.94
CA ALA A 74 -14.47 -0.59 -14.11
C ALA A 74 -15.39 0.63 -14.26
N ASP A 75 -15.70 1.30 -13.15
CA ASP A 75 -16.48 2.54 -13.11
C ASP A 75 -15.65 3.80 -13.41
N GLY A 76 -14.34 3.64 -13.64
CA GLY A 76 -13.41 4.72 -13.95
C GLY A 76 -12.82 5.41 -12.71
N SER A 77 -13.19 5.00 -11.50
CA SER A 77 -12.58 5.52 -10.26
C SER A 77 -11.17 4.95 -10.03
N ASN A 78 -10.35 5.65 -9.25
CA ASN A 78 -9.04 5.13 -8.83
C ASN A 78 -9.25 3.94 -7.88
N ILE A 79 -8.34 2.96 -7.93
CA ILE A 79 -8.41 1.83 -7.00
C ILE A 79 -8.17 2.28 -5.54
N PRO A 80 -8.82 1.66 -4.54
CA PRO A 80 -8.52 1.92 -3.14
C PRO A 80 -7.04 1.67 -2.84
N CYS A 81 -6.40 2.64 -2.18
CA CYS A 81 -4.98 2.59 -1.86
C CYS A 81 -4.73 3.02 -0.41
N ILE A 82 -3.97 2.21 0.32
CA ILE A 82 -3.58 2.46 1.71
C ILE A 82 -2.09 2.74 1.80
N LEU A 83 -1.73 3.74 2.60
CA LEU A 83 -0.34 4.04 2.94
C LEU A 83 0.11 3.22 4.16
N LEU A 84 1.16 2.41 3.99
CA LEU A 84 1.79 1.67 5.08
C LEU A 84 3.08 2.38 5.51
N ALA A 85 3.03 3.03 6.67
CA ALA A 85 4.20 3.60 7.35
C ALA A 85 4.91 2.49 8.13
N ASN A 86 5.72 1.70 7.42
CA ASN A 86 6.30 0.46 7.92
C ASN A 86 7.59 0.68 8.74
N LYS A 87 7.97 -0.36 9.49
CA LYS A 87 9.08 -0.40 10.46
C LYS A 87 8.86 0.51 11.66
N CYS A 88 7.61 0.60 12.12
CA CYS A 88 7.25 1.40 13.28
C CYS A 88 7.87 0.91 14.60
N ASP A 89 8.43 -0.29 14.61
CA ASP A 89 9.20 -0.89 15.71
C ASP A 89 10.58 -0.26 15.92
N LEU A 90 11.13 0.43 14.91
CA LEU A 90 12.44 1.05 15.05
C LEU A 90 12.40 2.24 16.03
N PRO A 91 13.43 2.40 16.88
CA PRO A 91 13.54 3.57 17.76
C PRO A 91 13.53 4.86 16.95
N LYS A 92 12.77 5.86 17.42
CA LYS A 92 12.68 7.18 16.77
C LYS A 92 13.33 8.21 17.69
N GLU A 93 14.40 8.85 17.22
CA GLU A 93 14.98 10.01 17.93
C GLU A 93 14.03 11.21 17.87
N GLU A 94 13.40 11.44 16.71
CA GLU A 94 12.20 12.25 16.55
C GLU A 94 11.31 11.68 15.42
N PRO A 95 10.00 11.47 15.61
CA PRO A 95 9.13 11.04 14.53
C PRO A 95 8.91 12.21 13.55
N PHE A 96 9.58 12.17 12.39
CA PHE A 96 9.26 13.06 11.26
C PHE A 96 7.78 12.91 10.83
N LEU A 97 7.22 11.72 11.01
CA LEU A 97 5.82 11.42 10.72
C LEU A 97 5.01 11.35 12.02
N ASN A 98 4.12 12.32 12.22
CA ASN A 98 3.06 12.24 13.23
C ASN A 98 1.71 11.88 12.56
N ALA A 99 0.76 11.37 13.35
CA ALA A 99 -0.52 10.88 12.84
C ALA A 99 -1.32 11.96 12.10
N SER A 100 -1.43 13.17 12.66
CA SER A 100 -2.18 14.28 12.06
C SER A 100 -1.62 14.72 10.71
N PHE A 101 -0.29 14.70 10.56
CA PHE A 101 0.38 14.97 9.29
C PHE A 101 0.05 13.90 8.25
N ILE A 102 0.12 12.62 8.61
CA ILE A 102 -0.20 11.52 7.68
C ILE A 102 -1.68 11.56 7.30
N ASP A 103 -2.59 11.79 8.26
CA ASP A 103 -4.03 11.93 8.00
C ASP A 103 -4.30 12.96 6.90
N LYS A 104 -3.75 14.17 7.07
CA LYS A 104 -3.89 15.24 6.10
C LYS A 104 -3.28 14.87 4.74
N TYR A 105 -2.07 14.32 4.75
CA TYR A 105 -1.39 13.88 3.53
C TYR A 105 -2.21 12.84 2.76
N CYS A 106 -2.78 11.85 3.44
CA CYS A 106 -3.60 10.81 2.84
C CYS A 106 -4.87 11.36 2.20
N GLN A 107 -5.56 12.27 2.88
CA GLN A 107 -6.74 12.96 2.34
C GLN A 107 -6.40 13.77 1.08
N GLU A 108 -5.30 14.52 1.09
CA GLU A 108 -4.88 15.36 -0.02
C GLU A 108 -4.39 14.55 -1.25
N ASN A 109 -3.88 13.33 -1.05
CA ASN A 109 -3.32 12.48 -2.11
C ASN A 109 -4.23 11.30 -2.50
N GLY A 110 -5.47 11.27 -2.02
CA GLY A 110 -6.47 10.26 -2.41
C GLY A 110 -6.15 8.85 -1.93
N PHE A 111 -5.58 8.72 -0.72
CA PHE A 111 -5.52 7.45 0.00
C PHE A 111 -6.79 7.26 0.82
N ILE A 112 -7.26 6.01 0.91
CA ILE A 112 -8.46 5.67 1.71
C ILE A 112 -8.14 5.48 3.20
N GLY A 113 -6.85 5.35 3.55
CA GLY A 113 -6.39 5.19 4.92
C GLY A 113 -4.88 5.01 5.01
N TRP A 114 -4.39 4.92 6.24
CA TRP A 114 -2.99 4.65 6.53
C TRP A 114 -2.81 3.88 7.83
N TYR A 115 -1.71 3.14 7.93
CA TYR A 115 -1.33 2.41 9.15
C TYR A 115 0.16 2.53 9.43
N PHE A 116 0.52 2.73 10.70
CA PHE A 116 1.85 2.35 11.16
C PHE A 116 1.93 0.83 11.20
N THR A 117 2.87 0.24 10.49
CA THR A 117 3.03 -1.22 10.44
C THR A 117 4.43 -1.65 10.86
N SER A 118 4.52 -2.87 11.39
CA SER A 118 5.79 -3.57 11.52
C SER A 118 5.62 -4.98 11.00
N ALA A 119 6.21 -5.27 9.84
CA ALA A 119 6.31 -6.65 9.37
C ALA A 119 7.15 -7.54 10.30
N LYS A 120 8.07 -6.94 11.07
CA LYS A 120 8.96 -7.65 12.00
C LYS A 120 8.23 -8.08 13.26
N GLU A 121 7.48 -7.17 13.86
CA GLU A 121 6.76 -7.38 15.13
C GLU A 121 5.28 -7.75 14.89
N ASN A 122 4.88 -7.95 13.63
CA ASN A 122 3.51 -8.23 13.19
C ASN A 122 2.48 -7.20 13.68
N ILE A 123 2.82 -5.92 13.59
CA ILE A 123 1.96 -4.81 14.02
C ILE A 123 1.13 -4.31 12.84
N ASN A 124 -0.21 -4.29 12.99
CA ASN A 124 -1.19 -3.74 12.03
C ASN A 124 -1.15 -4.37 10.62
N VAL A 125 -0.48 -5.51 10.44
CA VAL A 125 -0.35 -6.17 9.14
C VAL A 125 -1.69 -6.76 8.71
N GLU A 126 -2.38 -7.46 9.61
CA GLU A 126 -3.67 -8.10 9.33
C GLU A 126 -4.80 -7.07 9.27
N GLU A 127 -4.76 -6.07 10.13
CA GLU A 127 -5.75 -5.00 10.22
C GLU A 127 -5.74 -4.14 8.96
N SER A 128 -4.56 -3.72 8.49
CA SER A 128 -4.43 -2.97 7.23
C SER A 128 -4.84 -3.78 6.01
N ALA A 129 -4.52 -5.09 6.00
CA ALA A 129 -4.97 -6.01 4.96
C ALA A 129 -6.49 -6.14 4.93
N SER A 130 -7.09 -6.37 6.09
CA SER A 130 -8.54 -6.54 6.23
C SER A 130 -9.30 -5.26 5.84
N PHE A 131 -8.78 -4.09 6.23
CA PHE A 131 -9.37 -2.81 5.83
C PHE A 131 -9.31 -2.57 4.33
N LEU A 132 -8.22 -2.92 3.63
CA LEU A 132 -8.21 -2.82 2.17
C LEU A 132 -9.28 -3.72 1.55
N VAL A 133 -9.37 -4.96 2.04
CA VAL A 133 -10.27 -5.98 1.49
C VAL A 133 -11.73 -5.59 1.68
N SER A 134 -12.11 -4.86 2.73
CA SER A 134 -13.48 -4.37 2.90
C SER A 134 -13.86 -3.24 1.94
N GLU A 135 -12.89 -2.60 1.30
CA GLU A 135 -13.09 -1.47 0.37
C GLU A 135 -13.01 -1.89 -1.11
N VAL A 136 -12.82 -3.20 -1.38
CA VAL A 136 -12.72 -3.82 -2.71
C VAL A 136 -13.95 -4.66 -2.99
#